data_AF-A0A9Q5G5G3-F1
#
_entry.id   AF-A0A9Q5G5G3-F1
#
_cell.length_a   1.000
_cell.length_b   1.000
_cell.length_c   1.000
_cell.angle_alpha   90.00
_cell.angle_beta   90.00
_cell.angle_gamma   90.00
#
_symmetry.space_group_name_H-M   'P 1'
#
loop_
_entity.id
_entity.type
_entity.pdbx_description
1 polymer ?
#
loop_
_entity_poly.entity_id
_entity_poly.type
_entity_poly.pdbx_seq_one_letter_code
_entity_poly.pdbx_strand_id
1 'polypeptide(L)'
;MKKEDINIDQMMKILYHKSGLLGISGISPDMRNLRSNMTPLKGEKKARADLARNIFINRIIRYVGSYILEMGGLDSIIFTAGVGEHDYGVREGVMDSLKLLA
;
A
#
# COMPACT_ATOMS: atom_id res chain seq x y z
N MET A 1 2.71 -22.58 6.31
CA MET A 1 2.31 -23.38 7.48
C MET A 1 3.19 -24.61 7.61
N LYS A 2 3.11 -25.62 6.72
CA LYS A 2 3.97 -26.82 6.80
C LYS A 2 5.49 -26.53 6.76
N LYS A 3 5.95 -25.65 5.87
CA LYS A 3 7.39 -25.31 5.75
C LYS A 3 7.95 -24.60 6.99
N GLU A 4 7.17 -23.66 7.53
CA GLU A 4 7.56 -22.84 8.68
C GLU A 4 7.15 -23.49 10.02
N ASP A 5 6.60 -24.70 9.98
CA ASP A 5 6.05 -25.45 11.11
C ASP A 5 5.14 -24.63 12.05
N ILE A 6 4.20 -23.88 11.45
CA ILE A 6 3.24 -23.04 12.19
C ILE A 6 1.79 -23.49 11.99
N ASN A 7 1.01 -23.38 13.07
CA ASN A 7 -0.41 -23.66 13.11
C ASN A 7 -1.26 -22.47 12.58
N ILE A 8 -2.58 -22.67 12.51
CA ILE A 8 -3.48 -21.69 11.88
C ILE A 8 -3.54 -20.38 12.69
N ASP A 9 -3.58 -20.45 14.01
CA ASP A 9 -3.64 -19.26 14.86
C ASP A 9 -2.38 -18.41 14.73
N GLN A 10 -1.21 -19.07 14.65
CA GLN A 10 0.07 -18.42 14.40
C GLN A 10 0.08 -17.75 13.00
N MET A 11 -0.44 -18.43 11.98
CA MET A 11 -0.56 -17.85 10.65
C MET A 11 -1.48 -16.62 10.65
N MET A 12 -2.65 -16.72 11.29
CA MET A 12 -3.58 -15.59 11.40
C MET A 12 -2.93 -14.41 12.12
N LYS A 13 -2.17 -14.66 13.19
CA LYS A 13 -1.40 -13.61 13.87
C LYS A 13 -0.39 -12.94 12.95
N ILE A 14 0.27 -13.69 12.06
CA ILE A 14 1.20 -13.12 11.08
C ILE A 14 0.44 -12.24 10.07
N LEU A 15 -0.66 -12.75 9.52
CA LEU A 15 -1.45 -12.03 8.52
C LEU A 15 -2.05 -10.74 9.09
N TYR A 16 -2.59 -10.78 10.31
CA TYR A 16 -3.25 -9.63 10.92
C TYR A 16 -2.29 -8.61 11.52
N HIS A 17 -1.17 -9.05 12.09
CA HIS A 17 -0.34 -8.15 12.91
C HIS A 17 1.11 -8.02 12.46
N LYS A 18 1.60 -8.84 11.52
CA LYS A 18 3.00 -8.84 11.09
C LYS A 18 3.20 -8.68 9.57
N SER A 19 2.12 -8.46 8.82
CA SER A 19 2.15 -8.39 7.35
C SER A 19 1.95 -6.96 6.84
N GLY A 20 1.64 -6.79 5.56
CA GLY A 20 1.33 -5.51 4.94
C GLY A 20 2.49 -4.50 5.05
N LEU A 21 2.15 -3.25 5.37
CA LEU A 21 3.13 -2.17 5.52
C LEU A 21 4.22 -2.53 6.53
N LEU A 22 3.86 -3.10 7.68
CA LEU A 22 4.82 -3.51 8.71
C LEU A 22 5.72 -4.64 8.21
N GLY A 23 5.15 -5.68 7.61
CA GLY A 23 5.92 -6.84 7.15
C GLY A 23 6.97 -6.49 6.10
N ILE A 24 6.61 -5.61 5.16
CA ILE A 24 7.51 -5.18 4.08
C ILE A 24 8.53 -4.16 4.61
N SER A 25 8.05 -3.09 5.25
CA SER A 25 8.93 -2.01 5.71
C SER A 25 9.83 -2.44 6.87
N GLY A 26 9.35 -3.32 7.74
CA GLY A 26 9.97 -3.63 9.03
C GLY A 26 9.91 -2.49 10.04
N ILE A 27 9.14 -1.42 9.77
CA ILE A 27 9.15 -0.18 10.54
C ILE A 27 7.84 0.05 11.28
N SER A 28 6.72 0.16 10.56
CA SER A 28 5.43 0.49 11.15
C SER A 28 4.27 0.00 10.29
N PRO A 29 3.14 -0.40 10.89
CA PRO A 29 1.89 -0.63 10.17
C PRO A 29 1.17 0.67 9.78
N ASP A 30 1.59 1.82 10.32
CA ASP A 30 0.98 3.13 10.02
C ASP A 30 1.68 3.81 8.85
N MET A 31 0.90 4.14 7.81
CA MET A 31 1.38 4.81 6.58
C MET A 31 2.14 6.11 6.88
N ARG A 32 1.72 6.86 7.92
CA ARG A 32 2.33 8.16 8.26
C ARG A 32 3.80 8.02 8.62
N ASN A 33 4.15 6.94 9.32
CA ASN A 33 5.52 6.65 9.76
C ASN A 33 6.44 6.20 8.62
N LEU A 34 5.88 5.89 7.44
CA LEU A 34 6.63 5.51 6.24
C LEU A 34 6.86 6.70 5.30
N ARG A 35 6.31 7.88 5.61
CA ARG A 35 6.49 9.08 4.80
C ARG A 35 7.78 9.79 5.18
N SER A 36 8.66 10.02 4.19
CA SER A 36 9.95 10.67 4.41
C SER A 36 9.85 12.09 5.00
N ASN A 37 8.74 12.79 4.77
CA ASN A 37 8.50 14.13 5.34
C ASN A 37 7.99 14.10 6.79
N MET A 38 7.46 12.96 7.27
CA MET A 38 6.94 12.80 8.62
C MET A 38 7.93 12.04 9.51
N THR A 39 8.76 11.18 8.92
CA THR A 39 9.77 10.39 9.61
C THR A 39 11.07 10.42 8.80
N PRO A 40 12.18 10.95 9.34
CA PRO A 40 13.44 11.08 8.62
C PRO A 40 14.15 9.72 8.50
N LEU A 41 13.69 8.90 7.55
CA LEU A 41 14.26 7.59 7.23
C LEU A 41 15.46 7.76 6.27
N LYS A 42 16.50 6.95 6.46
CA LYS A 42 17.70 6.93 5.61
C LYS A 42 18.14 5.50 5.32
N GLY A 43 18.97 5.33 4.28
CA GLY A 43 19.55 4.04 3.90
C GLY A 43 18.49 2.97 3.67
N GLU A 44 18.75 1.76 4.16
CA GLU A 44 17.89 0.59 3.98
C GLU A 44 16.46 0.80 4.51
N LYS A 45 16.30 1.48 5.66
CA LYS A 45 14.97 1.78 6.22
C LYS A 45 14.13 2.62 5.27
N LYS A 46 14.75 3.62 4.62
CA LYS A 46 14.05 4.43 3.61
C LYS A 46 13.66 3.57 2.41
N ALA A 47 14.58 2.78 1.88
CA ALA A 47 14.31 1.91 0.74
C ALA A 47 13.15 0.93 1.01
N ARG A 48 13.11 0.32 2.20
CA ARG A 48 12.02 -0.59 2.61
C ARG A 48 10.69 0.12 2.84
N ALA A 49 10.70 1.34 3.39
CA ALA A 49 9.50 2.16 3.51
C ALA A 49 8.93 2.53 2.13
N ASP A 50 9.78 2.99 1.22
CA ASP A 50 9.40 3.33 -0.15
C ASP A 50 8.84 2.09 -0.88
N LEU A 51 9.50 0.93 -0.74
CA LEU A 51 9.00 -0.34 -1.31
C LEU A 51 7.61 -0.70 -0.78
N ALA A 52 7.38 -0.60 0.54
CA ALA A 52 6.09 -0.89 1.14
C ALA A 52 4.98 0.04 0.61
N ARG A 53 5.29 1.34 0.47
CA ARG A 53 4.36 2.33 -0.09
C ARG A 53 4.07 2.07 -1.56
N ASN A 54 5.07 1.73 -2.35
CA ASN A 54 4.90 1.43 -3.78
C ASN A 54 4.06 0.16 -4.00
N ILE A 55 4.25 -0.88 -3.18
CA ILE A 55 3.41 -2.08 -3.23
C ILE A 55 1.96 -1.76 -2.85
N PHE A 56 1.77 -0.90 -1.84
CA PHE A 56 0.43 -0.44 -1.45
C PHE A 56 -0.27 0.30 -2.61
N ILE A 57 0.41 1.25 -3.26
CA ILE A 57 -0.10 1.97 -4.44
C ILE A 57 -0.40 1.00 -5.59
N ASN A 58 0.52 0.08 -5.89
CA ASN A 58 0.32 -0.94 -6.92
C ASN A 58 -0.93 -1.78 -6.67
N ARG A 59 -1.18 -2.18 -5.42
CA ARG A 59 -2.38 -2.94 -5.05
C ARG A 59 -3.66 -2.15 -5.33
N ILE A 60 -3.69 -0.85 -5.02
CA ILE A 60 -4.82 0.03 -5.34
C ILE A 60 -5.05 0.06 -6.85
N ILE A 61 -3.99 0.31 -7.64
CA ILE A 61 -4.07 0.37 -9.11
C ILE A 61 -4.64 -0.93 -9.68
N ARG A 62 -4.22 -2.09 -9.16
CA ARG A 62 -4.76 -3.38 -9.62
C ARG A 62 -6.27 -3.51 -9.40
N TYR A 63 -6.79 -3.05 -8.25
CA TYR A 63 -8.23 -3.09 -7.98
C TYR A 63 -9.00 -2.06 -8.79
N VAL A 64 -8.51 -0.82 -8.85
CA VAL A 64 -9.15 0.24 -9.62
C VAL A 64 -9.18 -0.13 -11.10
N GLY A 65 -8.06 -0.57 -11.68
CA GLY A 65 -7.97 -0.99 -13.07
C GLY A 65 -8.88 -2.16 -13.41
N SER A 66 -9.04 -3.15 -12.52
CA SER A 66 -9.99 -4.25 -12.76
C SER A 66 -11.43 -3.75 -12.84
N TYR A 67 -11.82 -2.82 -11.95
CA TYR A 67 -13.18 -2.29 -11.95
C TYR A 67 -13.46 -1.36 -13.13
N ILE A 68 -12.49 -0.55 -13.54
CA ILE A 68 -12.63 0.30 -14.74
C ILE A 68 -12.93 -0.58 -15.97
N LEU A 69 -12.19 -1.69 -16.12
CA LEU A 69 -12.39 -2.60 -17.23
C LEU A 69 -13.76 -3.29 -17.17
N GLU A 70 -14.18 -3.73 -15.97
CA GLU A 70 -15.47 -4.40 -15.76
C GLU A 70 -16.67 -3.46 -16.02
N MET A 71 -16.54 -2.17 -15.65
CA MET A 71 -17.57 -1.15 -15.87
C MET A 71 -17.56 -0.59 -17.30
N GLY A 72 -16.52 -0.85 -18.08
CA GLY A 72 -16.38 -0.34 -19.45
C GLY A 72 -16.01 1.15 -19.54
N GLY A 73 -15.52 1.75 -18.46
CA GLY A 73 -15.18 3.18 -18.41
C GLY A 73 -14.96 3.71 -16.99
N LEU A 74 -14.66 5.02 -16.90
CA LEU A 74 -14.44 5.74 -15.67
C LEU A 74 -14.88 7.20 -15.82
N ASP A 75 -15.85 7.64 -15.01
CA ASP A 75 -16.22 9.06 -14.94
C ASP A 75 -15.37 9.82 -13.92
N SER A 76 -15.10 9.22 -12.76
CA SER A 76 -14.44 9.89 -11.64
C SER A 76 -13.86 8.90 -10.64
N ILE A 77 -12.78 9.32 -9.95
CA ILE A 77 -12.17 8.59 -8.83
C ILE A 77 -12.29 9.45 -7.58
N ILE A 78 -12.83 8.86 -6.51
CA ILE A 78 -12.95 9.52 -5.21
C ILE A 78 -11.97 8.90 -4.23
N PHE A 79 -11.09 9.71 -3.66
CA PHE A 79 -10.25 9.33 -2.52
C PHE A 79 -10.90 9.80 -1.23
N THR A 80 -11.02 8.90 -0.26
CA THR A 80 -11.65 9.19 1.04
C THR A 80 -10.96 8.41 2.15
N ALA A 81 -11.33 8.71 3.40
CA ALA A 81 -10.80 8.20 4.64
C ALA A 81 -9.30 8.44 4.82
N GLY A 82 -8.80 8.20 6.05
CA GLY A 82 -7.41 8.27 6.49
C GLY A 82 -6.35 8.54 5.41
N VAL A 83 -5.81 7.48 4.79
CA VAL A 83 -4.73 7.60 3.80
C VAL A 83 -5.18 8.33 2.53
N GLY A 84 -6.40 8.07 2.04
CA GLY A 84 -6.91 8.70 0.82
C GLY A 84 -7.05 10.21 0.94
N GLU A 85 -7.44 10.71 2.11
CA GLU A 85 -7.60 12.14 2.39
C GLU A 85 -6.26 12.83 2.70
N HIS A 86 -5.36 12.18 3.44
CA HIS A 86 -4.20 12.86 4.04
C HIS A 86 -2.85 12.55 3.37
N ASP A 87 -2.75 11.53 2.51
CA ASP A 87 -1.51 11.19 1.82
C ASP A 87 -1.58 11.58 0.33
N TYR A 88 -1.16 12.82 0.04
CA TYR A 88 -1.03 13.33 -1.31
C TYR A 88 -0.17 12.42 -2.22
N GLY A 89 0.94 11.87 -1.70
CA GLY A 89 1.84 11.06 -2.51
C GLY A 89 1.23 9.72 -2.93
N VAL A 90 0.33 9.15 -2.11
CA VAL A 90 -0.45 7.97 -2.51
C VAL A 90 -1.43 8.34 -3.62
N ARG A 91 -2.17 9.45 -3.49
CA ARG A 91 -3.11 9.90 -4.54
C ARG A 91 -2.38 10.18 -5.85
N GLU A 92 -1.29 10.92 -5.79
CA GLU A 92 -0.43 11.23 -6.94
C GLU A 92 0.07 9.95 -7.61
N GLY A 93 0.66 9.01 -6.86
CA GLY A 93 1.15 7.76 -7.44
C GLY A 93 0.06 6.88 -8.07
N VAL A 94 -1.15 6.88 -7.52
CA VAL A 94 -2.31 6.20 -8.14
C VAL A 94 -2.71 6.91 -9.44
N MET A 95 -2.92 8.23 -9.40
CA MET A 95 -3.35 8.99 -10.58
C MET A 95 -2.32 8.99 -11.71
N ASP A 96 -1.02 9.04 -11.37
CA ASP A 96 0.08 8.94 -12.31
C ASP A 96 0.04 7.65 -13.12
N SER A 97 -0.36 6.54 -12.48
CA SER A 97 -0.47 5.23 -13.13
C SER A 97 -1.70 5.12 -14.03
N LEU A 98 -2.71 5.97 -13.80
CA LEU A 98 -3.96 6.00 -14.58
C LEU A 98 -3.92 7.04 -15.72
N LYS A 99 -2.82 7.76 -15.90
CA LYS A 99 -2.66 8.75 -16.99
C LYS A 99 -2.91 8.20 -18.38
N LEU A 100 -2.69 6.90 -18.60
CA LEU A 100 -2.94 6.23 -19.89
C LEU A 100 -4.42 6.00 -20.20
N LEU A 101 -5.33 6.26 -19.25
CA LEU A 101 -6.78 6.15 -19.45
C LEU A 101 -7.43 7.47 -19.91
N ALA A 102 -6.65 8.55 -19.99
CA ALA A 102 -7.07 9.88 -20.44
C ALA A 102 -6.72 10.12 -21.91
#